data_AF-F9EPQ2-F1
#
_entry.id   AF-F9EPQ2-F1
#
_cell.length_a   1.000
_cell.length_b   1.000
_cell.length_c   1.000
_cell.angle_alpha   90.00
_cell.angle_beta   90.00
_cell.angle_gamma   90.00
#
_symmetry.space_group_name_H-M   'P 1'
#
loop_
_entity.id
_entity.type
_entity.pdbx_description
1 polymer ?
#
loop_
_entity_poly.entity_id
_entity_poly.type
_entity_poly.pdbx_seq_one_letter_code
_entity_poly.pdbx_strand_id
1 'polypeptide(L)'
;MGKLILVRHGQTEMNAQNLYFGKLNPPLNDLGISQAYQAKEKLLNIDYDNIYSSPLERARQTAEICNYLDKDIIFDSNLEEINFGIFEGLNFKGISEKYPNEVKKWKRIGKAITILQVKVQKKCFKELYHF
;
A
#
# COMPACT_ATOMS: atom_id res chain seq x y z
N MET A 1 -19.37 17.35 -5.80
CA MET A 1 -19.04 16.14 -5.01
C MET A 1 -17.82 15.51 -5.66
N GLY A 2 -16.73 15.29 -4.93
CA GLY A 2 -15.52 14.67 -5.50
C GLY A 2 -15.62 13.14 -5.55
N LYS A 3 -14.79 12.51 -6.38
CA LYS A 3 -14.60 11.04 -6.43
C LYS A 3 -13.19 10.72 -5.97
N LEU A 4 -13.05 9.73 -5.10
CA LEU A 4 -11.76 9.20 -4.67
C LEU A 4 -11.53 7.83 -5.30
N ILE A 5 -10.36 7.62 -5.87
CA ILE A 5 -9.92 6.34 -6.41
C ILE A 5 -8.72 5.90 -5.58
N LEU A 6 -8.77 4.67 -5.06
CA LEU A 6 -7.71 4.11 -4.22
C LEU A 6 -7.04 2.96 -4.96
N VAL A 7 -5.72 3.04 -5.10
CA VAL A 7 -4.88 2.00 -5.68
C VAL A 7 -3.79 1.68 -4.66
N ARG A 8 -3.74 0.43 -4.21
CA ARG A 8 -2.61 -0.13 -3.47
C ARG A 8 -1.46 -0.41 -4.43
N HIS A 9 -0.23 -0.22 -3.96
CA HIS A 9 0.97 -0.59 -4.72
C HIS A 9 0.94 -2.06 -5.17
N GLY A 10 1.56 -2.35 -6.31
CA GLY A 10 1.77 -3.72 -6.77
C GLY A 10 2.67 -4.54 -5.84
N GLN A 11 2.75 -5.85 -6.08
CA GLN A 11 3.57 -6.77 -5.31
C GLN A 11 5.08 -6.41 -5.36
N THR A 12 5.76 -6.66 -4.25
CA THR A 12 7.22 -6.66 -4.12
C THR A 12 7.71 -8.05 -3.70
N GLU A 13 9.00 -8.32 -3.80
CA GLU A 13 9.58 -9.58 -3.28
C GLU A 13 9.31 -9.79 -1.79
N MET A 14 9.30 -8.71 -1.00
CA MET A 14 9.00 -8.78 0.43
C MET A 14 7.54 -9.16 0.69
N ASN A 15 6.61 -8.74 -0.18
CA ASN A 15 5.23 -9.23 -0.11
C ASN A 15 5.14 -10.72 -0.46
N ALA A 16 5.82 -11.17 -1.52
CA ALA A 16 5.82 -12.57 -1.94
C ALA A 16 6.37 -13.51 -0.84
N GLN A 17 7.33 -13.02 -0.06
CA GLN A 17 7.93 -13.72 1.08
C GLN A 17 7.16 -13.55 2.39
N ASN A 18 6.03 -12.85 2.39
CA ASN A 18 5.22 -12.54 3.58
C ASN A 18 6.01 -11.85 4.69
N LEU A 19 6.94 -10.98 4.31
CA LEU A 19 7.70 -10.16 5.25
C LEU A 19 6.91 -8.90 5.62
N TYR A 20 7.05 -8.47 6.86
CA TYR A 20 6.69 -7.11 7.25
C TYR A 20 7.83 -6.19 6.82
N PHE A 21 7.54 -5.04 6.22
CA PHE A 21 8.61 -4.19 5.71
C PHE A 21 8.35 -2.69 5.78
N GLY A 22 7.10 -2.22 5.93
CA GLY A 22 6.81 -0.85 6.38
C GLY A 22 7.58 0.22 5.60
N LYS A 23 8.56 0.86 6.25
CA LYS A 23 9.38 1.92 5.66
C LYS A 23 10.56 1.44 4.82
N LEU A 24 10.85 0.14 4.82
CA LEU A 24 11.73 -0.44 3.81
C LEU A 24 11.17 -0.12 2.41
N ASN A 25 12.10 0.05 1.47
CA ASN A 25 11.82 0.63 0.18
C ASN A 25 12.06 -0.35 -0.99
N PRO A 26 11.50 -1.57 -0.97
CA PRO A 26 11.67 -2.49 -2.10
C PRO A 26 10.92 -1.95 -3.33
N PRO A 27 11.46 -2.16 -4.54
CA PRO A 27 10.75 -1.92 -5.78
C PRO A 27 9.66 -2.98 -5.99
N LEU A 28 8.78 -2.74 -6.97
CA LEU A 28 7.89 -3.75 -7.52
C LEU A 28 8.68 -4.92 -8.11
N ASN A 29 8.12 -6.11 -8.04
CA ASN A 29 8.58 -7.25 -8.83
C ASN A 29 7.79 -7.35 -10.15
N ASP A 30 8.13 -8.32 -11.00
CA ASP A 30 7.50 -8.50 -12.32
C ASP A 30 5.96 -8.67 -12.23
N LEU A 31 5.49 -9.37 -11.19
CA LEU A 31 4.06 -9.50 -10.93
C LEU A 31 3.46 -8.15 -10.49
N GLY A 32 4.15 -7.39 -9.63
CA GLY A 32 3.72 -6.06 -9.22
C GLY A 32 3.64 -5.05 -10.36
N ILE A 33 4.60 -5.10 -11.28
CA ILE A 33 4.58 -4.29 -12.51
C ILE A 33 3.34 -4.66 -13.34
N SER A 34 3.09 -5.96 -13.54
CA SER A 34 1.92 -6.45 -14.26
C SER A 34 0.60 -6.04 -13.60
N GLN A 35 0.55 -6.05 -12.26
CA GLN A 35 -0.60 -5.57 -11.48
C GLN A 35 -0.83 -4.06 -11.66
N ALA A 36 0.24 -3.26 -11.69
CA ALA A 36 0.13 -1.82 -11.93
C ALA A 36 -0.41 -1.53 -13.33
N TYR A 37 0.01 -2.28 -14.36
CA TYR A 37 -0.61 -2.18 -15.70
C TYR A 37 -2.08 -2.59 -15.69
N GLN A 38 -2.46 -3.66 -14.99
CA GLN A 38 -3.88 -4.03 -14.87
C GLN A 38 -4.71 -2.97 -14.14
N ALA A 39 -4.13 -2.26 -13.17
CA ALA A 39 -4.76 -1.12 -12.54
C ALA A 39 -4.93 0.04 -13.53
N LYS A 40 -3.89 0.36 -14.30
CA LYS A 40 -3.95 1.35 -15.39
C LYS A 40 -5.10 1.08 -16.37
N GLU A 41 -5.24 -0.16 -16.84
CA GLU A 41 -6.32 -0.55 -17.76
C GLU A 41 -7.71 -0.25 -17.21
N LYS A 42 -7.91 -0.39 -15.90
CA LYS A 42 -9.18 -0.08 -15.21
C LYS A 42 -9.40 1.40 -14.99
N LEU A 43 -8.33 2.20 -15.04
CA LEU A 43 -8.38 3.65 -14.97
C LEU A 43 -8.59 4.29 -16.33
N LEU A 44 -8.32 3.57 -17.44
CA LEU A 44 -8.59 4.09 -18.77
C LEU A 44 -10.02 4.61 -18.88
N ASN A 45 -10.17 5.80 -19.45
CA ASN A 45 -11.44 6.53 -19.59
C ASN A 45 -12.02 7.09 -18.28
N ILE A 46 -11.24 7.14 -17.20
CA ILE A 46 -11.62 7.83 -15.96
C ILE A 46 -10.75 9.08 -15.81
N ASP A 47 -11.30 10.25 -16.09
CA ASP A 47 -10.61 11.50 -15.76
C ASP A 47 -10.43 11.63 -14.24
N TYR A 48 -9.20 11.98 -13.86
CA TYR A 48 -8.83 12.36 -12.49
C TYR A 48 -8.07 13.67 -12.52
N ASP A 49 -8.30 14.54 -11.54
CA ASP A 49 -7.67 15.86 -11.49
C ASP A 49 -6.26 15.84 -10.93
N ASN A 50 -6.03 15.03 -9.89
CA ASN A 50 -4.80 14.99 -9.10
C ASN A 50 -4.41 13.54 -8.80
N ILE A 51 -3.11 13.28 -8.70
CA ILE A 51 -2.55 12.01 -8.23
C ILE A 51 -1.77 12.27 -6.95
N TYR A 52 -2.06 11.49 -5.91
CA TYR A 52 -1.29 11.47 -4.67
C TYR A 52 -0.69 10.09 -4.47
N SER A 53 0.56 10.00 -4.06
CA SER A 53 1.22 8.73 -3.76
C SER A 53 2.12 8.84 -2.54
N SER A 54 2.35 7.69 -1.89
CA SER A 54 3.45 7.56 -0.95
C SER A 54 4.78 7.76 -1.68
N PRO A 55 5.80 8.38 -1.06
CA PRO A 55 7.12 8.51 -1.65
C PRO A 55 7.87 7.17 -1.77
N LEU A 56 7.39 6.10 -1.14
CA LEU A 56 8.01 4.77 -1.19
C LEU A 56 7.96 4.18 -2.61
N GLU A 57 9.07 3.58 -3.04
CA GLU A 57 9.37 3.14 -4.40
C GLU A 57 8.26 2.30 -5.03
N ARG A 58 7.76 1.29 -4.31
CA ARG A 58 6.63 0.46 -4.77
C ARG A 58 5.37 1.27 -5.12
N ALA A 59 5.06 2.30 -4.33
CA ALA A 59 3.89 3.16 -4.54
C ALA A 59 4.15 4.19 -5.63
N ARG A 60 5.38 4.73 -5.70
CA ARG A 60 5.86 5.58 -6.79
C ARG A 60 5.75 4.87 -8.13
N GLN A 61 6.37 3.71 -8.29
CA GLN A 61 6.34 2.93 -9.53
C GLN A 61 4.91 2.56 -9.95
N THR A 62 4.05 2.19 -8.98
CA THR A 62 2.64 1.91 -9.28
C THR A 62 1.92 3.15 -9.79
N ALA A 63 2.11 4.31 -9.14
CA ALA A 63 1.49 5.57 -9.53
C ALA A 63 1.96 6.03 -10.91
N GLU A 64 3.27 5.94 -11.19
CA GLU A 64 3.87 6.27 -12.49
C GLU A 64 3.28 5.39 -13.61
N ILE A 65 3.16 4.07 -13.40
CA ILE A 65 2.55 3.17 -14.38
C ILE A 65 1.07 3.50 -14.60
N CYS A 66 0.33 3.80 -13.52
CA CYS A 66 -1.10 4.11 -13.58
C CYS A 66 -1.41 5.49 -14.19
N ASN A 67 -0.45 6.41 -14.20
CA ASN A 67 -0.59 7.80 -14.64
C ASN A 67 -0.69 7.91 -16.17
N TYR A 68 -1.80 7.43 -16.74
CA TYR A 68 -2.01 7.44 -18.19
C TYR A 68 -2.32 8.84 -18.76
N LEU A 69 -2.66 9.82 -17.91
CA LEU A 69 -2.92 11.21 -18.31
C LEU A 69 -1.67 12.11 -18.19
N ASP A 70 -0.51 11.53 -17.86
CA ASP A 70 0.78 12.23 -17.70
C ASP A 70 0.68 13.47 -16.78
N LYS A 71 -0.04 13.34 -15.65
CA LYS A 71 -0.19 14.41 -14.65
C LYS A 71 0.95 14.42 -13.63
N ASP A 72 1.15 15.55 -12.97
CA ASP A 72 2.08 15.62 -11.83
C ASP A 72 1.61 14.71 -10.69
N ILE A 73 2.55 13.95 -10.11
CA ILE A 73 2.30 13.11 -8.95
C ILE A 73 2.76 13.85 -7.69
N ILE A 74 1.83 14.07 -6.76
CA ILE A 74 2.11 14.69 -5.47
C ILE A 74 2.50 13.59 -4.48
N PHE A 75 3.78 13.57 -4.10
CA PHE A 75 4.27 12.64 -3.09
C PHE A 75 4.01 13.18 -1.67
N ASP A 76 3.28 12.41 -0.86
CA ASP A 76 2.92 12.79 0.51
C ASP A 76 3.39 11.72 1.50
N SER A 77 4.28 12.10 2.41
CA SER A 77 4.79 11.23 3.48
C SER A 77 3.70 10.74 4.45
N ASN A 78 2.54 11.41 4.51
CA ASN A 78 1.40 10.94 5.30
C ASN A 78 0.73 9.68 4.70
N LEU A 79 1.07 9.33 3.45
CA LEU A 79 0.61 8.10 2.79
C LEU A 79 1.60 6.93 2.94
N GLU A 80 2.71 7.13 3.67
CA GLU A 80 3.66 6.05 3.96
C GLU A 80 3.02 4.93 4.77
N GLU A 81 3.49 3.71 4.52
CA GLU A 81 3.07 2.55 5.31
C GLU A 81 3.57 2.67 6.75
N ILE A 82 2.90 1.98 7.67
CA ILE A 82 3.28 1.94 9.08
C ILE A 82 4.73 1.45 9.20
N ASN A 83 5.53 2.15 9.99
CA ASN A 83 6.88 1.70 10.36
C ASN A 83 6.77 0.50 11.31
N PHE A 84 7.19 -0.67 10.84
CA PHE A 84 7.15 -1.90 11.64
C PHE A 84 8.40 -2.07 12.54
N GLY A 85 9.38 -1.17 12.41
CA GLY A 85 10.56 -1.10 13.25
C GLY A 85 11.32 -2.43 13.29
N ILE A 86 11.47 -2.99 14.49
CA ILE A 86 12.19 -4.26 14.71
C ILE A 86 11.57 -5.47 14.00
N PHE A 87 10.34 -5.35 13.49
CA PHE A 87 9.67 -6.43 12.75
C PHE A 87 9.95 -6.39 11.24
N GLU A 88 10.53 -5.30 10.73
CA GLU A 88 10.84 -5.18 9.31
C GLU A 88 11.88 -6.24 8.87
N GLY A 89 11.66 -6.82 7.69
CA GLY A 89 12.46 -7.92 7.15
C GLY A 89 12.15 -9.30 7.72
N LEU A 90 11.19 -9.42 8.65
CA LEU A 90 10.78 -10.69 9.23
C LEU A 90 9.36 -11.05 8.80
N ASN A 91 9.10 -12.35 8.64
CA ASN A 91 7.73 -12.86 8.61
C ASN A 91 7.20 -13.06 10.04
N PHE A 92 5.90 -13.35 10.15
CA PHE A 92 5.27 -13.53 11.47
C PHE A 92 5.91 -14.62 12.33
N LYS A 93 6.39 -15.71 11.71
CA LYS A 93 7.09 -16.79 12.43
C LYS A 93 8.40 -16.26 13.04
N GLY A 94 9.22 -15.61 12.22
CA GLY A 94 10.48 -15.01 12.69
C GLY A 94 10.26 -13.96 13.77
N ILE A 95 9.22 -13.12 13.64
CA ILE A 95 8.83 -12.16 14.69
C ILE A 95 8.45 -12.89 15.99
N SER A 96 7.66 -13.95 15.89
CA SER A 96 7.20 -14.71 17.07
C SER A 96 8.35 -15.42 17.79
N GLU A 97 9.36 -15.87 17.05
CA GLU A 97 10.56 -16.52 17.59
C GLU A 97 11.53 -15.51 18.20
N LYS A 98 11.82 -14.39 17.53
CA LYS A 98 12.77 -13.36 18.00
C LYS A 98 12.20 -12.43 19.07
N TYR A 99 10.91 -12.08 18.96
CA TYR A 99 10.27 -11.03 19.76
C TYR A 99 8.95 -11.51 20.41
N PRO A 100 8.97 -12.60 21.18
CA PRO A 100 7.74 -13.20 21.74
C PRO A 100 7.00 -12.27 22.71
N ASN A 101 7.71 -11.39 23.43
CA ASN A 101 7.10 -10.45 24.37
C ASN A 101 6.39 -9.30 23.64
N GLU A 102 6.97 -8.83 22.55
CA GLU A 102 6.45 -7.77 21.69
C GLU A 102 5.23 -8.28 20.94
N VAL A 103 5.22 -9.53 20.48
CA VAL A 103 4.02 -10.17 19.91
C VAL A 103 2.88 -10.25 20.93
N LYS A 104 3.16 -10.58 22.20
CA LYS A 104 2.12 -10.57 23.24
C LYS A 104 1.53 -9.17 23.45
N LYS A 105 2.38 -8.14 23.45
CA LYS A 105 1.93 -6.73 23.53
C LYS A 105 1.12 -6.36 22.29
N TRP A 106 1.57 -6.73 21.09
CA TRP A 106 0.89 -6.43 19.83
C TRP A 106 -0.48 -7.12 19.75
N LYS A 107 -0.61 -8.40 20.09
CA LYS A 107 -1.91 -9.09 20.13
C LYS A 107 -2.89 -8.45 21.11
N ARG A 108 -2.39 -7.90 22.22
CA ARG A 108 -3.21 -7.16 23.20
C ARG A 108 -3.66 -5.80 22.66
N ILE A 109 -2.79 -5.12 21.92
CA ILE A 109 -3.07 -3.83 21.27
C ILE A 109 -3.90 -4.02 19.98
N GLY A 110 -3.85 -5.19 19.34
CA GLY A 110 -4.57 -5.54 18.10
C GLY A 110 -6.09 -5.65 18.22
N LYS A 111 -6.66 -5.49 19.44
CA LYS A 111 -8.09 -5.17 19.62
C LYS A 111 -8.39 -3.67 19.51
N ALA A 112 -7.38 -2.81 19.57
CA ALA A 112 -7.47 -1.36 19.61
C ALA A 112 -6.80 -0.65 18.42
N ILE A 113 -6.17 -1.37 17.49
CA ILE A 113 -5.73 -0.78 16.22
C ILE A 113 -6.94 -0.74 15.29
N THR A 114 -7.76 0.28 15.54
CA THR A 114 -8.66 0.87 14.55
C THR A 114 -7.87 1.03 13.26
N ILE A 115 -8.24 0.26 12.23
CA ILE A 115 -8.06 0.66 10.84
C ILE A 115 -8.44 2.14 10.82
N LEU A 116 -7.50 3.03 10.47
CA LEU A 116 -7.82 4.40 10.12
C LEU A 116 -8.80 4.34 8.94
N GLN A 117 -10.08 4.11 9.24
CA GLN A 117 -11.17 4.45 8.39
C GLN A 117 -11.13 5.97 8.36
N VAL A 118 -10.42 6.48 7.36
CA VAL A 118 -10.79 7.76 6.76
C VAL A 118 -12.30 7.71 6.62
N LYS A 119 -13.00 8.59 7.35
CA LYS A 119 -14.42 8.87 7.14
C LYS A 119 -14.55 9.45 5.73
N VAL A 120 -14.56 8.60 4.71
CA VAL A 120 -15.08 8.96 3.39
C VAL A 120 -16.57 8.71 3.47
N GLN A 121 -17.36 9.78 3.35
CA GLN A 121 -18.81 9.68 3.30
C GLN A 121 -19.19 8.61 2.27
N LYS A 122 -20.00 7.65 2.74
CA LYS A 122 -20.57 6.56 1.95
C LYS A 122 -21.19 7.07 0.65
N LYS A 123 -20.45 6.99 -0.46
CA LYS A 123 -20.98 6.68 -1.80
C LYS A 123 -19.81 6.59 -2.79
N CYS A 124 -19.74 5.45 -3.49
CA CYS A 124 -18.78 5.13 -4.56
C CYS A 124 -17.38 4.67 -4.13
N PHE A 125 -17.30 3.62 -3.31
CA PHE A 125 -16.15 2.71 -3.36
C PHE A 125 -16.36 1.74 -4.54
N LYS A 126 -15.50 1.80 -5.56
CA LYS A 126 -15.20 0.63 -6.40
C LYS A 126 -13.88 0.09 -5.87
N GLU A 127 -13.97 -0.84 -4.93
CA GLU A 127 -12.80 -1.61 -4.50
C GLU A 127 -12.32 -2.43 -5.70
N LEU A 128 -11.06 -2.23 -6.08
CA LEU A 128 -10.39 -3.00 -7.12
C LEU A 128 -9.32 -3.89 -6.49
N TYR A 129 -9.71 -4.81 -5.59
CA TYR A 129 -8.80 -5.85 -5.11
C TYR A 129 -9.50 -7.20 -4.91
N HIS A 130 -8.97 -8.21 -5.61
CA HIS A 130 -8.82 -9.59 -5.17
C HIS A 130 -7.41 -10.02 -5.58
N PHE A 131 -6.48 -10.12 -4.62
CA PHE A 131 -5.31 -11.00 -4.60
C PHE A 131 -4.89 -11.19 -3.14
#